data_AF-A0AAW2RM46-F1
#
_entry.id   AF-A0AAW2RM46-F1
#
_cell.length_a   1.000
_cell.length_b   1.000
_cell.length_c   1.000
_cell.angle_alpha   90.00
_cell.angle_beta   90.00
_cell.angle_gamma   90.00
#
_symmetry.space_group_name_H-M   'P 1'
#
loop_
_entity.id
_entity.type
_entity.pdbx_description
1 polymer ?
#
loop_
_entity_poly.entity_id
_entity_poly.type
_entity_poly.pdbx_seq_one_letter_code
_entity_poly.pdbx_strand_id
1 'polypeptide(L)'
;MIQAFLNDASKRQVEEEAAKLWLKNLENIAYEADDLLDEFNYEIIRRKIKNLNMKLKRAKDEADSYLIPQQLQILLLCSSVTETDSVTVDPIVIGREKDVSMIVDMLLNPNDEVVSVVPILGMGGLGKTTSLD
;
A
#
# COMPACT_ATOMS: atom_id res chain seq x y z
N MET A 1 -29.80 25.54 -13.32
CA MET A 1 -29.87 26.24 -14.64
C MET A 1 -31.31 26.46 -15.08
N ILE A 2 -32.19 25.46 -14.90
CA ILE A 2 -33.62 25.51 -15.23
C ILE A 2 -34.36 26.55 -14.36
N GLN A 3 -34.11 26.60 -13.04
CA GLN A 3 -34.67 27.62 -12.14
C GLN A 3 -34.41 29.06 -12.59
N ALA A 4 -33.20 29.35 -13.09
CA ALA A 4 -32.84 30.70 -13.51
C ALA A 4 -33.61 31.12 -14.77
N PHE A 5 -33.84 30.18 -15.68
CA PHE A 5 -34.60 30.39 -16.91
C PHE A 5 -36.10 30.56 -16.63
N LEU A 6 -36.65 29.76 -15.71
CA LEU A 6 -38.04 29.89 -15.26
C LEU A 6 -38.28 31.21 -14.52
N ASN A 7 -37.34 31.65 -13.69
CA ASN A 7 -37.42 32.94 -13.02
C ASN A 7 -37.38 34.12 -14.01
N ASP A 8 -36.58 34.04 -15.09
CA ASP A 8 -36.56 35.09 -16.11
C ASP A 8 -37.87 35.13 -16.92
N ALA A 9 -38.44 33.96 -17.23
CA ALA A 9 -39.73 33.84 -17.92
C ALA A 9 -40.89 34.41 -17.08
N SER A 10 -40.95 34.09 -15.78
CA SER A 10 -41.95 34.64 -14.85
C SER A 10 -41.88 36.16 -14.70
N LYS A 11 -40.68 36.75 -14.77
CA LYS A 11 -40.51 38.21 -14.71
C LYS A 11 -40.98 38.95 -15.96
N ARG A 12 -40.98 38.29 -17.13
CA ARG A 12 -41.34 38.89 -18.42
C ARG A 12 -42.84 38.78 -18.73
N GLN A 13 -43.58 37.93 -18.04
CA GLN A 13 -44.99 37.64 -18.33
C GLN A 13 -45.89 38.38 -17.33
N VAL A 14 -46.26 39.63 -17.64
CA VAL A 14 -46.84 40.54 -16.64
C VAL A 14 -48.38 40.53 -16.58
N GLU A 15 -49.14 40.05 -17.58
CA GLU A 15 -50.61 40.33 -17.61
C GLU A 15 -51.58 39.15 -17.85
N GLU A 16 -51.13 37.91 -18.09
CA GLU A 16 -52.05 36.79 -18.36
C GLU A 16 -52.04 35.74 -17.24
N GLU A 17 -53.16 35.60 -16.51
CA GLU A 17 -53.26 34.70 -15.35
C GLU A 17 -53.11 33.21 -15.71
N ALA A 18 -53.56 32.81 -16.90
CA ALA A 18 -53.35 31.45 -17.40
C ALA A 18 -51.85 31.12 -17.55
N ALA A 19 -51.07 32.13 -17.93
CA ALA A 19 -49.66 31.98 -18.21
C ALA A 19 -48.83 31.93 -16.91
N LYS A 20 -49.21 32.71 -15.89
CA LYS A 20 -48.69 32.59 -14.52
C LYS A 20 -48.96 31.20 -13.91
N LEU A 21 -50.19 30.69 -14.07
CA LEU A 21 -50.56 29.36 -13.58
C LEU A 21 -49.73 28.25 -14.26
N TRP A 22 -49.52 28.37 -15.57
CA TRP A 22 -48.70 27.43 -16.33
C TRP A 22 -47.23 27.44 -15.88
N LEU A 23 -46.64 28.62 -15.67
CA LEU A 23 -45.27 28.76 -15.15
C LEU A 23 -45.09 28.14 -13.77
N LYS A 24 -46.06 28.32 -12.88
CA LYS A 24 -46.03 27.72 -11.54
C LYS A 24 -46.05 26.19 -11.59
N ASN A 25 -46.87 25.61 -12.46
CA ASN A 25 -46.88 24.16 -12.66
C ASN A 25 -45.55 23.65 -13.23
N LEU A 26 -44.98 24.38 -14.18
CA LEU A 26 -43.69 24.04 -14.77
C LEU A 26 -42.55 24.12 -13.74
N GLU A 27 -42.59 25.11 -12.84
CA GLU A 27 -41.63 25.23 -11.75
C GLU A 27 -41.68 24.02 -10.79
N ASN A 28 -42.89 23.59 -10.40
CA ASN A 28 -43.04 22.41 -9.55
C ASN A 28 -42.47 21.15 -10.20
N ILE A 29 -42.77 20.92 -11.48
CA ILE A 29 -42.26 19.76 -12.24
C ILE A 29 -40.74 19.83 -12.38
N ALA A 30 -40.18 21.03 -12.55
CA ALA A 30 -38.74 21.21 -12.62
C ALA A 30 -38.03 20.85 -11.30
N TYR A 31 -38.62 21.20 -10.14
CA TYR A 31 -38.10 20.77 -8.84
C TYR A 31 -38.17 19.24 -8.68
N GLU A 32 -39.30 18.62 -9.00
CA GLU A 32 -39.44 17.15 -8.93
C GLU A 32 -38.42 16.43 -9.82
N ALA A 33 -38.15 16.97 -11.01
CA ALA A 33 -37.15 16.41 -11.90
C ALA A 33 -35.72 16.56 -11.37
N ASP A 34 -35.38 17.66 -10.70
CA ASP A 34 -34.05 17.89 -10.11
C ASP A 34 -33.79 16.90 -8.96
N ASP A 35 -34.79 16.67 -8.10
CA ASP A 35 -34.72 15.68 -7.02
C ASP A 35 -34.47 14.26 -7.57
N LEU A 36 -35.17 13.88 -8.64
CA LEU A 36 -34.97 12.58 -9.31
C LEU A 36 -33.58 12.47 -9.97
N LEU A 37 -33.06 13.57 -10.52
CA LEU A 37 -31.72 13.61 -11.10
C LEU A 37 -30.65 13.39 -10.02
N ASP A 38 -30.83 13.98 -8.85
CA ASP A 38 -29.93 13.79 -7.71
C ASP A 38 -29.94 12.34 -7.20
N GLU A 39 -31.12 11.71 -7.09
CA GLU A 39 -31.22 10.29 -6.73
C GLU A 39 -30.50 9.38 -7.75
N PHE A 40 -30.70 9.65 -9.05
CA PHE A 40 -30.03 8.91 -10.11
C PHE A 40 -28.51 9.07 -10.07
N ASN A 41 -28.04 10.30 -9.88
CA ASN A 41 -26.61 10.61 -9.74
C ASN A 41 -26.00 9.91 -8.53
N TYR A 42 -26.70 9.92 -7.39
CA TYR A 42 -26.30 9.19 -6.19
C TYR A 42 -26.14 7.70 -6.46
N GLU A 43 -27.10 7.06 -7.13
CA GLU A 43 -27.04 5.63 -7.45
C GLU A 43 -25.89 5.28 -8.40
N ILE A 44 -25.59 6.14 -9.38
CA ILE A 44 -24.41 5.96 -10.24
C ILE A 44 -23.13 5.93 -9.41
N ILE A 45 -22.95 6.91 -8.52
CA ILE A 45 -21.74 7.03 -7.69
C ILE A 45 -21.65 5.85 -6.73
N ARG A 46 -22.74 5.51 -6.06
CA ARG A 46 -22.84 4.38 -5.14
C ARG A 46 -22.43 3.06 -5.81
N ARG A 47 -22.92 2.79 -7.03
CA ARG A 47 -22.56 1.58 -7.79
C ARG A 47 -21.09 1.56 -8.18
N LYS A 48 -20.52 2.69 -8.61
CA LYS A 48 -19.08 2.80 -8.93
C LYS A 48 -18.21 2.45 -7.73
N ILE A 49 -18.49 3.03 -6.56
CA ILE A 49 -17.75 2.76 -5.32
C ILE A 49 -17.86 1.28 -4.93
N LYS A 50 -19.07 0.71 -4.98
CA LYS A 50 -19.29 -0.71 -4.66
C LYS A 50 -18.45 -1.63 -5.56
N ASN A 51 -18.39 -1.35 -6.85
CA ASN A 51 -17.59 -2.12 -7.81
C ASN A 51 -16.08 -2.00 -7.55
N LEU A 52 -15.59 -0.80 -7.25
CA LEU A 52 -14.17 -0.59 -6.89
C LEU A 52 -13.79 -1.37 -5.63
N ASN A 53 -14.62 -1.29 -4.59
CA ASN A 53 -14.38 -2.03 -3.34
C ASN A 53 -14.38 -3.55 -3.55
N MET A 54 -15.27 -4.08 -4.41
CA MET A 54 -15.25 -5.50 -4.76
C MET A 54 -13.98 -5.91 -5.51
N LYS A 55 -13.48 -5.08 -6.43
CA LYS A 55 -12.21 -5.35 -7.15
C LYS A 55 -11.02 -5.33 -6.19
N LEU A 56 -10.96 -4.35 -5.30
CA LEU A 56 -9.88 -4.24 -4.31
C LEU A 56 -9.88 -5.44 -3.37
N LYS A 57 -11.05 -5.88 -2.91
CA LYS A 57 -11.17 -7.07 -2.07
C LYS A 57 -10.62 -8.32 -2.76
N ARG A 58 -10.98 -8.54 -4.03
CA ARG A 58 -10.44 -9.68 -4.81
C ARG A 58 -8.92 -9.62 -4.97
N ALA A 59 -8.37 -8.45 -5.30
CA ALA A 59 -6.93 -8.28 -5.45
C ALA A 59 -6.19 -8.53 -4.13
N LYS A 60 -6.78 -8.12 -2.99
CA LYS A 60 -6.24 -8.42 -1.67
C LYS A 60 -6.27 -9.91 -1.37
N ASP A 61 -7.43 -10.55 -1.56
CA ASP A 61 -7.61 -11.98 -1.32
C ASP A 61 -6.66 -12.82 -2.20
N GLU A 62 -6.41 -12.38 -3.44
CA GLU A 62 -5.44 -12.98 -4.36
C GLU A 62 -4.00 -12.81 -3.88
N ALA A 63 -3.60 -11.60 -3.46
CA ALA A 63 -2.27 -11.34 -2.91
C ALA A 63 -1.99 -12.16 -1.64
N ASP A 64 -2.97 -12.23 -0.74
CA ASP A 64 -2.87 -13.03 0.50
C ASP A 64 -2.72 -14.53 0.17
N SER A 65 -3.36 -15.04 -0.88
CA SER A 65 -3.21 -16.42 -1.35
C SER A 65 -1.81 -16.74 -1.87
N TYR A 66 -1.09 -15.78 -2.44
CA TYR A 66 0.28 -15.98 -2.97
C TYR A 66 1.37 -15.76 -1.90
N LEU A 67 1.08 -14.95 -0.88
CA LEU A 67 2.04 -14.64 0.18
C LEU A 67 2.35 -15.85 1.09
N ILE A 68 1.34 -16.68 1.38
CA ILE A 68 1.50 -17.88 2.23
C ILE A 68 2.42 -18.93 1.59
N PRO A 69 2.26 -19.32 0.31
CA PRO A 69 3.19 -20.23 -0.36
C PRO A 69 4.63 -19.72 -0.41
N GLN A 70 4.85 -18.43 -0.68
CA GLN A 70 6.20 -17.85 -0.75
C GLN A 70 6.91 -17.82 0.61
N GLN A 71 6.20 -17.50 1.70
CA GLN A 71 6.77 -17.54 3.05
C GLN A 71 7.21 -18.96 3.44
N LEU A 72 6.41 -19.99 3.10
CA LEU A 72 6.78 -21.39 3.31
C LEU A 72 8.00 -21.79 2.47
N GLN A 73 8.11 -21.28 1.24
CA GLN A 73 9.24 -21.56 0.35
C GLN A 73 10.55 -20.94 0.84
N ILE A 74 10.50 -19.71 1.38
CA ILE A 74 11.65 -19.04 2.02
C ILE A 74 12.08 -19.81 3.27
N LEU A 75 11.13 -20.25 4.12
CA LEU A 75 11.44 -21.05 5.31
C LEU A 75 12.07 -22.41 4.94
N LEU A 76 11.63 -23.03 3.84
CA LEU A 76 12.21 -24.28 3.34
C LEU A 76 13.62 -24.08 2.76
N LEU A 77 13.88 -22.91 2.14
CA LEU A 77 15.19 -22.57 1.60
C LEU A 77 16.20 -22.27 2.72
N CYS A 78 15.77 -21.53 3.74
CA CYS A 78 16.63 -21.19 4.89
C CYS A 78 16.99 -22.40 5.77
N SER A 79 16.12 -23.39 5.92
CA SER A 79 16.42 -24.60 6.70
C SER A 79 17.45 -25.54 6.04
N SER A 80 17.79 -25.30 4.77
CA SER A 80 18.90 -25.97 4.08
C SER A 80 20.25 -25.28 4.28
N VAL A 81 20.27 -24.09 4.89
CA VAL A 81 21.51 -23.48 5.38
C VAL A 81 21.89 -24.25 6.64
N THR A 82 23.02 -24.94 6.60
CA THR A 82 23.63 -25.48 7.83
C THR A 82 24.05 -24.30 8.68
N GLU A 83 23.19 -23.90 9.62
CA GLU A 83 23.53 -22.95 10.66
C GLU A 83 24.59 -23.59 11.56
N THR A 84 25.75 -22.95 11.69
CA THR A 84 26.56 -23.08 12.91
C THR A 84 25.93 -22.14 13.93
N ASP A 85 25.05 -22.70 14.76
CA ASP A 85 24.42 -22.00 15.88
C ASP A 85 25.50 -21.54 16.88
N SER A 86 25.43 -20.29 17.33
CA SER A 86 26.42 -19.67 18.21
C SER A 86 25.79 -19.17 19.51
N VAL A 87 25.21 -20.09 20.28
CA VAL A 87 24.86 -19.80 21.67
C VAL A 87 26.04 -20.19 22.55
N THR A 88 26.83 -19.20 22.97
CA THR A 88 27.87 -19.38 23.99
C THR A 88 27.48 -18.61 25.26
N VAL A 89 27.46 -19.32 26.39
CA VAL A 89 27.09 -18.75 27.71
C VAL A 89 28.15 -17.78 28.23
N ASP A 90 29.37 -17.82 27.66
CA ASP A 90 30.39 -16.78 27.63
C ASP A 90 31.54 -17.34 26.75
N PRO A 91 31.79 -16.84 25.53
CA PRO A 91 32.86 -17.36 24.70
C PRO A 91 34.20 -16.89 25.29
N ILE A 92 35.02 -17.82 25.79
CA ILE A 92 36.40 -17.53 26.18
C ILE A 92 37.22 -17.36 24.90
N VAL A 93 37.21 -16.15 24.35
CA VAL A 93 38.05 -15.73 23.23
C VAL A 93 39.23 -14.95 23.80
N ILE A 94 40.42 -15.54 23.75
CA ILE A 94 41.64 -14.94 24.31
C ILE A 94 42.63 -14.70 23.17
N GLY A 95 43.24 -13.51 23.13
CA GLY A 95 44.41 -13.24 22.29
C GLY A 95 44.09 -12.96 20.82
N ARG A 96 42.83 -12.69 20.48
CA ARG A 96 42.38 -12.33 19.13
C ARG A 96 41.94 -10.88 18.98
N GLU A 97 42.22 -10.06 19.97
CA GLU A 97 41.76 -8.67 20.01
C GLU A 97 42.28 -7.88 18.80
N LYS A 98 43.52 -8.18 18.36
CA LYS A 98 44.14 -7.58 17.19
C LYS A 98 43.44 -7.98 15.88
N ASP A 99 43.12 -9.27 15.73
CA ASP A 99 42.49 -9.79 14.51
C ASP A 99 41.06 -9.26 14.38
N VAL A 100 40.32 -9.21 15.49
CA VAL A 100 38.97 -8.60 15.55
C VAL A 100 39.04 -7.12 15.16
N SER A 101 39.98 -6.36 15.75
CA SER A 101 40.14 -4.94 15.41
C SER A 101 40.45 -4.72 13.93
N MET A 102 41.29 -5.57 13.34
CA MET A 102 41.64 -5.49 11.92
C MET A 102 40.43 -5.80 11.02
N ILE A 103 39.63 -6.80 11.36
CA ILE A 103 38.42 -7.14 10.62
C ILE A 103 37.37 -6.03 10.75
N VAL A 104 37.15 -5.49 11.95
CA VAL A 104 36.21 -4.39 12.18
C VAL A 104 36.59 -3.16 11.36
N ASP A 105 37.88 -2.81 11.32
CA ASP A 105 38.36 -1.67 10.50
C ASP A 105 38.12 -1.88 9.00
N MET A 106 38.37 -3.08 8.48
CA MET A 106 38.08 -3.44 7.09
C MET A 106 36.58 -3.38 6.75
N LEU A 107 35.70 -3.63 7.72
CA LEU A 107 34.25 -3.60 7.54
C LEU A 107 33.65 -2.20 7.71
N LEU A 108 34.20 -1.37 8.61
CA LEU A 108 33.70 -0.03 8.89
C LEU A 108 34.18 1.02 7.88
N ASN A 109 35.23 0.71 7.11
CA ASN A 109 35.75 1.56 6.04
C ASN A 109 35.60 0.90 4.65
N PRO A 110 34.38 0.57 4.21
CA PRO A 110 34.18 -0.02 2.89
C PRO A 110 34.44 1.02 1.79
N ASN A 111 34.85 0.53 0.62
CA ASN A 111 34.95 1.35 -0.57
C ASN A 111 33.59 1.30 -1.30
N ASP A 112 32.87 2.42 -1.36
CA ASP A 112 31.45 2.47 -1.77
C ASP A 112 31.17 2.07 -3.24
N GLU A 113 32.20 1.87 -4.06
CA GLU A 113 32.06 1.55 -5.48
C GLU A 113 31.89 0.04 -5.78
N VAL A 114 32.29 -0.87 -4.87
CA VAL A 114 32.24 -2.32 -5.10
C VAL A 114 31.98 -3.10 -3.80
N VAL A 115 31.22 -4.20 -3.89
CA VAL A 115 31.03 -5.13 -2.76
C VAL A 115 32.38 -5.73 -2.34
N SER A 116 32.81 -5.47 -1.11
CA SER A 116 34.01 -6.04 -0.50
C SER A 116 33.70 -7.37 0.20
N VAL A 117 34.58 -8.37 0.03
CA VAL A 117 34.46 -9.69 0.66
C VAL A 117 35.73 -9.99 1.46
N VAL A 118 35.57 -10.38 2.73
CA VAL A 118 36.68 -10.74 3.63
C VAL A 118 36.62 -12.24 3.94
N PRO A 119 37.37 -13.10 3.22
CA PRO A 119 37.34 -14.53 3.46
C PRO A 119 38.16 -14.91 4.71
N ILE A 120 37.57 -15.67 5.63
CA ILE A 120 38.25 -16.24 6.80
C ILE A 120 38.62 -17.70 6.50
N LEU A 121 39.91 -17.97 6.30
CA LEU A 121 40.43 -19.30 5.93
C LEU A 121 41.29 -19.91 7.05
N GLY A 122 41.36 -21.25 7.11
CA GLY A 122 42.19 -21.97 8.06
C GLY A 122 41.73 -23.41 8.32
N MET A 123 42.57 -24.22 8.96
CA MET A 123 42.25 -25.63 9.28
C MET A 123 41.05 -25.75 10.23
N GLY A 124 40.42 -26.93 10.28
CA GLY A 124 39.34 -27.22 11.23
C GLY A 124 39.79 -27.05 12.69
N GLY A 125 38.89 -26.63 13.57
CA GLY A 125 39.18 -26.48 15.01
C GLY A 125 39.92 -25.18 15.41
N LEU A 126 40.34 -24.34 14.47
CA LEU A 126 40.95 -23.03 14.78
C LEU A 126 39.94 -21.95 15.20
N GLY A 127 38.68 -22.27 15.48
CA GLY A 127 37.71 -21.28 15.92
C GLY A 127 37.48 -20.14 14.91
N LYS A 128 37.47 -20.42 13.60
CA LYS A 128 37.14 -19.41 12.57
C LYS A 128 35.72 -18.88 12.76
N THR A 129 34.78 -19.78 13.02
CA THR A 129 33.39 -19.46 13.34
C THR A 129 33.28 -18.66 14.63
N THR A 130 34.09 -18.98 15.65
CA THR A 130 34.17 -18.23 16.92
C THR A 130 34.66 -16.79 16.74
N SER A 131 35.27 -16.43 15.60
CA SER A 131 35.65 -15.05 15.30
C SER A 131 34.57 -14.26 14.55
N LEU A 132 33.48 -14.92 14.14
CA LEU A 132 32.31 -14.29 13.50
C LEU A 132 31.12 -14.13 14.47
N ASP A 133 31.20 -14.77 15.65
CA ASP A 133 30.26 -14.64 16.75
C ASP A 133 30.64 -13.45 17.64
#